data_AF-A0A929GEH9-F1
#
_entry.id   AF-A0A929GEH9-F1
#
_cell.length_a   1.000
_cell.length_b   1.000
_cell.length_c   1.000
_cell.angle_alpha   90.00
_cell.angle_beta   90.00
_cell.angle_gamma   90.00
#
_symmetry.space_group_name_H-M   'P 1'
#
loop_
_entity.id
_entity.type
_entity.pdbx_description
1 polymer ?
#
loop_
_entity_poly.entity_id
_entity_poly.type
_entity_poly.pdbx_seq_one_letter_code
_entity_poly.pdbx_strand_id
1 'polypeptide(L)' 'MLTLTQIVFLVAAAITLLAAFMVVTTRSMVHAALWLIMALAGVAVFFVLLNAGFLAVVQVAV' A
#
# COMPACT_ATOMS: atom_id res chain seq x y z
N MET A 1 9.18 -23.32 -2.81
CA MET A 1 10.01 -22.18 -3.27
C MET A 1 9.11 -20.96 -3.41
N LEU A 2 9.56 -19.77 -3.00
CA LEU A 2 8.77 -18.55 -3.15
C LEU A 2 8.69 -18.15 -4.62
N THR A 3 7.48 -17.89 -5.12
CA THR A 3 7.29 -17.34 -6.47
C THR A 3 7.59 -15.84 -6.48
N LEU A 4 7.91 -15.29 -7.66
CA LEU A 4 8.15 -13.84 -7.81
C LEU A 4 6.97 -13.02 -7.27
N THR A 5 5.74 -13.44 -7.54
CA THR A 5 4.51 -12.79 -7.05
C THR A 5 4.43 -12.78 -5.53
N GLN A 6 4.82 -13.86 -4.85
CA GLN A 6 4.85 -13.92 -3.38
C GLN A 6 5.89 -12.98 -2.78
N ILE A 7 7.05 -12.85 -3.43
CA ILE A 7 8.09 -11.91 -3.00
C ILE A 7 7.58 -10.47 -3.13
N VAL A 8 6.99 -10.11 -4.27
CA VAL A 8 6.40 -8.78 -4.50
C VAL A 8 5.28 -8.50 -3.49
N PHE A 9 4.42 -9.48 -3.21
CA PHE A 9 3.38 -9.37 -2.20
C PHE A 9 3.94 -9.06 -0.81
N LEU A 10 4.97 -9.79 -0.37
CA LEU A 10 5.59 -9.57 0.95
C LEU A 10 6.28 -8.21 1.05
N VAL A 11 6.95 -7.76 -0.01
CA VAL A 11 7.58 -6.43 -0.05
C VAL A 11 6.51 -5.33 0.00
N ALA A 12 5.45 -5.44 -0.79
CA ALA A 12 4.33 -4.50 -0.76
C ALA A 12 3.66 -4.47 0.63
N ALA A 13 3.54 -5.62 1.31
CA ALA A 13 3.02 -5.70 2.67
C ALA A 13 3.91 -5.00 3.69
N ALA A 14 5.21 -5.22 3.65
CA ALA A 14 6.15 -4.54 4.53
C ALA A 14 6.08 -3.01 4.34
N ILE A 15 6.05 -2.53 3.09
CA ILE A 15 5.95 -1.10 2.76
C ILE A 15 4.62 -0.52 3.25
N THR A 16 3.50 -1.21 3.01
CA THR A 16 2.16 -0.76 3.40
C THR A 16 2.03 -0.63 4.93
N LEU A 17 2.52 -1.62 5.68
CA LEU A 17 2.52 -1.60 7.14
C LEU A 17 3.42 -0.49 7.70
N LEU A 18 4.62 -0.32 7.13
CA LEU A 18 5.54 0.73 7.53
C LEU A 18 4.94 2.11 7.26
N ALA A 19 4.31 2.31 6.10
CA ALA A 19 3.61 3.55 5.77
C ALA A 19 2.46 3.82 6.77
N ALA A 20 1.60 2.82 7.04
CA ALA A 20 0.51 2.95 8.00
C ALA A 20 1.01 3.29 9.42
N PHE A 21 2.12 2.68 9.85
CA PHE A 21 2.76 3.01 11.12
C PHE A 21 3.30 4.46 11.13
N MET A 22 3.88 4.91 10.02
CA MET A 22 4.35 6.29 9.88
C MET A 22 3.20 7.31 9.85
N VAL A 23 2.02 6.96 9.32
CA VAL A 23 0.83 7.83 9.39
C VAL A 23 0.49 8.20 10.82
N VAL A 24 0.46 7.21 11.73
CA VAL A 24 0.02 7.43 13.12
C VAL A 24 1.11 7.95 14.04
N THR A 25 2.39 7.78 13.68
CA THR A 25 3.53 8.25 14.49
C THR A 25 4.02 9.64 14.10
N THR A 26 3.69 10.11 12.89
CA THR A 26 4.13 11.40 12.39
C THR A 26 3.33 12.55 13.02
N ARG A 27 4.03 13.54 13.59
CA ARG A 27 3.41 14.70 14.25
C ARG A 27 2.89 15.78 13.29
N SER A 28 3.46 15.86 12.09
CA SER A 28 3.05 16.83 11.07
C SER A 28 1.91 16.25 10.25
N MET A 29 0.77 16.94 10.20
CA MET A 29 -0.39 16.49 9.42
C MET A 29 -0.06 16.30 7.93
N VAL A 30 0.78 17.16 7.36
CA VAL A 30 1.18 17.06 5.95
C VAL A 30 1.98 15.79 5.69
N HIS A 31 2.98 15.50 6.54
CA HIS A 31 3.78 14.28 6.38
C HIS A 31 2.94 13.03 6.66
N ALA A 32 2.04 13.07 7.64
CA ALA A 32 1.10 11.98 7.90
C ALA A 32 0.20 11.70 6.68
N ALA A 33 -0.26 12.75 5.99
CA ALA A 33 -1.03 12.60 4.75
C ALA A 33 -0.21 11.96 3.62
N LEU A 34 1.07 12.31 3.47
CA LEU A 34 1.95 11.66 2.49
C LEU A 34 2.14 10.16 2.78
N TRP A 35 2.33 9.80 4.05
CA TRP A 35 2.40 8.39 4.46
C TRP A 35 1.07 7.66 4.22
N LEU A 36 -0.06 8.36 4.35
CA LEU A 36 -1.38 7.77 4.09
C LEU A 36 -1.53 7.44 2.61
N ILE A 37 -1.16 8.37 1.72
CA ILE A 37 -1.15 8.13 0.27
C ILE A 37 -0.26 6.92 -0.06
N MET A 38 0.91 6.79 0.57
CA MET A 38 1.80 5.66 0.36
C MET A 38 1.19 4.32 0.83
N ALA A 39 0.49 4.32 1.96
CA ALA A 39 -0.24 3.14 2.44
C ALA A 39 -1.37 2.75 1.47
N LEU A 40 -2.14 3.72 0.98
CA LEU A 40 -3.22 3.48 0.00
C LEU A 40 -2.68 2.96 -1.35
N ALA A 41 -1.55 3.49 -1.82
CA ALA A 41 -0.88 2.99 -3.01
C ALA A 41 -0.44 1.52 -2.84
N GLY A 42 0.05 1.14 -1.65
CA GLY A 42 0.35 -0.24 -1.32
C GLY A 42 -0.87 -1.17 -1.40
N VAL A 43 -2.04 -0.70 -0.95
CA VAL A 43 -3.31 -1.43 -1.08
C VAL A 43 -3.71 -1.63 -2.55
N ALA A 44 -3.51 -0.63 -3.41
CA ALA A 44 -3.77 -0.77 -4.84
C ALA A 44 -2.89 -1.88 -5.48
N VAL A 45 -1.62 -1.99 -5.08
CA VAL A 45 -0.74 -3.09 -5.51
C VAL A 45 -1.31 -4.45 -5.12
N PHE A 46 -1.85 -4.59 -3.90
CA PHE A 46 -2.49 -5.84 -3.50
C PHE A 46 -3.70 -6.19 -4.34
N PHE A 47 -4.55 -5.23 -4.69
CA PHE A 47 -5.67 -5.50 -5.58
C PHE A 47 -5.21 -5.99 -6.95
N VAL A 48 -4.13 -5.43 -7.51
CA VAL A 48 -3.55 -5.95 -8.75
C VAL A 48 -3.05 -7.40 -8.58
N LEU A 49 -2.28 -7.68 -7.52
CA LEU A 49 -1.72 -9.02 -7.27
C LEU A 49 -2.81 -10.08 -7.01
N LEU A 50 -3.94 -9.67 -6.45
CA LEU A 50 -5.09 -10.52 -6.13
C LEU A 50 -6.11 -10.60 -7.28
N ASN A 51 -5.77 -10.13 -8.49
CA ASN A 51 -6.65 -10.09 -9.66
C ASN A 51 -7.96 -9.28 -9.47
N ALA A 52 -7.95 -8.29 -8.58
CA ALA A 52 -9.05 -7.36 -8.33
C ALA A 52 -8.84 -6.03 -9.06
N GLY A 53 -8.69 -6.08 -10.39
CA GLY A 53 -8.31 -4.91 -11.21
C GLY A 53 -9.27 -3.72 -11.10
N PHE A 54 -10.59 -3.95 -11.02
CA PHE A 54 -11.57 -2.89 -10.82
C PHE A 54 -11.35 -2.14 -9.49
N LEU A 55 -11.13 -2.87 -8.39
CA LEU A 55 -10.86 -2.27 -7.09
C LEU A 55 -9.53 -1.52 -7.07
N ALA A 56 -8.51 -2.02 -7.78
CA ALA A 56 -7.24 -1.32 -7.91
C ALA A 56 -7.42 0.07 -8.55
N VAL A 57 -8.22 0.15 -9.64
CA VAL A 57 -8.49 1.43 -10.31
C VAL A 57 -9.32 2.36 -9.42
N VAL A 58 -10.37 1.84 -8.76
CA VAL A 58 -11.20 2.63 -7.83
C VAL A 58 -10.37 3.18 -6.67
N GLN A 59 -9.44 2.39 -6.12
CA GLN A 59 -8.57 2.80 -5.01
C GLN A 59 -7.65 3.98 -5.36
N VAL A 60 -7.25 4.12 -6.62
CA VAL A 60 -6.41 5.23 -7.09
C VAL A 60 -7.25 6.45 -7.46
N ALA A 61 -8.49 6.24 -7.89
CA ALA A 61 -9.40 7.30 -8.33
C ALA A 61 -10.03 8.09 -7.16
N VAL A 62 -10.07 7.51 -5.96
CA VAL A 62 -10.66 8.09 -4.73
C VAL A 62 -9.56 8.61 -3.83
#